data_AF-A0A814M6M1-F1
#
_entry.id   AF-A0A814M6M1-F1
#
_cell.length_a   1.000
_cell.length_b   1.000
_cell.length_c   1.000
_cell.angle_alpha   90.00
_cell.angle_beta   90.00
_cell.angle_gamma   90.00
#
_symmetry.space_group_name_H-M   'P 1'
#
loop_
_entity.id
_entity.type
_entity.pdbx_description
1 polymer ?
#
loop_
_entity_poly.entity_id
_entity_poly.type
_entity_poly.pdbx_seq_one_letter_code
_entity_poly.pdbx_strand_id
1 'polypeptide(L)'
;TLDFGISILSTTDGTERTNIGLLTRSNITYMENWDIPGWDYANVSNIAKPSECQAACDNDRVCKSWSFVMHDQTSYCYLKSGAPLPVKTTQCMVKDVDFARKPK
;
A
#
# COMPACT_ATOMS: atom_id res chain seq x y z
N THR A 1 -36.25 -4.40 -26.65
CA THR A 1 -34.84 -3.98 -26.75
C THR A 1 -34.67 -2.76 -25.89
N LEU A 2 -34.07 -2.91 -24.72
CA LEU A 2 -33.72 -1.78 -23.86
C LEU A 2 -32.20 -1.70 -23.82
N ASP A 3 -31.68 -0.75 -24.59
CA ASP A 3 -30.30 -0.29 -24.56
C ASP A 3 -30.05 0.37 -23.21
N PHE A 4 -29.31 -0.31 -22.33
CA PHE A 4 -28.67 0.36 -21.20
C PHE A 4 -27.27 0.77 -21.66
N GLY A 5 -27.20 1.98 -22.24
CA GLY A 5 -25.95 2.57 -22.69
C GLY A 5 -24.95 2.64 -21.54
N ILE A 6 -23.88 1.83 -21.63
CA ILE A 6 -22.74 1.89 -20.71
C ILE A 6 -21.93 3.13 -21.08
N SER A 7 -21.94 4.14 -20.21
CA SER A 7 -21.03 5.28 -20.36
C SER A 7 -19.66 4.88 -19.84
N ILE A 8 -18.79 4.40 -20.73
CA ILE A 8 -17.38 4.17 -20.41
C ILE A 8 -16.69 5.54 -20.39
N LEU A 9 -16.43 6.09 -19.20
CA LEU A 9 -15.49 7.21 -19.07
C LEU A 9 -14.08 6.63 -19.13
N SER A 10 -13.50 6.59 -20.33
CA SER A 10 -12.09 6.24 -20.53
C SER A 10 -11.22 7.34 -19.92
N THR A 11 -10.67 7.09 -18.73
CA THR A 11 -9.61 7.94 -18.18
C THR A 11 -8.29 7.50 -18.79
N THR A 12 -7.44 8.45 -19.18
CA THR A 12 -6.16 8.25 -19.89
C THR A 12 -5.12 7.40 -19.14
N ASP A 13 -5.44 6.93 -17.93
CA ASP A 13 -4.64 6.02 -17.10
C ASP A 13 -5.13 4.55 -17.18
N GLY A 14 -5.84 4.19 -18.26
CA GLY A 14 -6.22 2.80 -18.56
C GLY A 14 -7.15 2.13 -17.53
N THR A 15 -7.84 2.91 -16.70
CA THR A 15 -8.69 2.36 -15.65
C THR A 15 -10.16 2.39 -16.10
N GLU A 16 -10.65 1.27 -16.60
CA GLU A 16 -12.08 1.08 -16.88
C GLU A 16 -12.86 1.02 -15.55
N ARG A 17 -13.87 1.88 -15.39
CA ARG A 17 -14.76 1.88 -14.22
C ARG A 17 -16.12 1.30 -14.60
N THR A 18 -16.44 0.11 -14.13
CA THR A 18 -17.80 -0.43 -14.10
C THR A 18 -18.35 -0.32 -12.68
N ASN A 19 -19.41 0.46 -12.49
CA ASN A 19 -20.14 0.51 -11.22
C ASN A 19 -21.04 -0.73 -11.09
N ILE A 20 -20.43 -1.88 -10.78
CA ILE A 20 -21.09 -3.02 -10.14
C ILE A 20 -20.19 -3.40 -8.95
N GLY A 21 -20.76 -3.50 -7.76
CA GLY A 21 -20.05 -3.58 -6.50
C GLY A 21 -18.97 -4.67 -6.44
N LEU A 22 -17.87 -4.31 -5.77
CA LEU A 22 -16.71 -5.15 -5.39
C LEU A 22 -15.64 -5.40 -6.47
N LEU A 23 -14.89 -4.35 -6.84
CA LEU A 23 -13.46 -4.45 -7.14
C LEU A 23 -12.78 -3.18 -6.63
N THR A 24 -12.53 -3.10 -5.32
CA THR A 24 -11.67 -2.05 -4.78
C THR A 24 -10.25 -2.31 -5.30
N ARG A 25 -9.90 -1.72 -6.44
CA ARG A 25 -8.50 -1.49 -6.79
C ARG A 25 -8.00 -0.53 -5.71
N SER A 26 -7.40 -1.05 -4.65
CA SER A 26 -6.90 -0.24 -3.55
C SER A 26 -5.91 0.76 -4.13
N ASN A 27 -6.34 2.02 -4.29
CA ASN A 27 -5.50 3.10 -4.78
C ASN A 27 -4.59 3.49 -3.61
N ILE A 28 -3.50 2.74 -3.47
CA ILE A 28 -2.52 2.95 -2.41
C ILE A 28 -1.36 3.76 -2.97
N THR A 29 -0.93 4.78 -2.23
CA THR A 29 0.31 5.51 -2.50
C THR A 29 1.38 4.96 -1.59
N TYR A 30 2.50 4.54 -2.18
CA TYR A 30 3.65 3.99 -1.46
C TYR A 30 4.95 4.41 -2.15
N MET A 31 6.04 4.35 -1.40
CA MET A 31 7.37 4.65 -1.91
C MET A 31 8.15 3.35 -2.14
N GLU A 32 8.66 3.14 -3.35
CA GLU A 32 9.51 2.00 -3.69
C GLU A 32 10.98 2.28 -3.38
N ASN A 33 11.73 1.25 -2.97
CA ASN A 33 13.15 1.32 -2.61
C ASN A 33 13.41 2.21 -1.37
N TRP A 34 12.49 2.14 -0.41
CA TRP A 34 12.60 2.78 0.89
C TRP A 34 12.16 1.82 2.00
N ASP A 35 12.76 1.98 3.17
CA ASP A 35 12.32 1.32 4.40
C ASP A 35 12.11 2.36 5.50
N ILE A 36 11.19 2.06 6.43
CA ILE A 36 10.95 2.81 7.66
C ILE A 36 11.45 1.92 8.81
N PRO A 37 12.73 2.01 9.21
CA PRO A 37 13.33 1.03 10.11
C PRO A 37 12.76 1.12 11.53
N GLY A 38 12.60 -0.05 12.17
CA GLY A 38 12.12 -0.19 13.54
C GLY A 38 10.61 -0.05 13.70
N TRP A 39 10.18 -0.02 14.98
CA TRP A 39 8.77 0.08 15.41
C TRP A 39 7.86 -1.07 14.97
N ASP A 40 8.44 -2.14 14.43
CA ASP A 40 7.77 -3.40 14.10
C ASP A 40 7.17 -4.02 15.36
N TYR A 41 5.87 -4.31 15.32
CA TYR A 41 5.20 -5.06 16.39
C TYR A 41 4.58 -6.37 15.90
N ALA A 42 4.41 -6.52 14.58
CA ALA A 42 3.93 -7.73 13.95
C ALA A 42 4.51 -7.87 12.55
N ASN A 43 4.60 -9.11 12.06
CA ASN A 43 4.88 -9.39 10.66
C ASN A 43 3.92 -10.45 10.12
N VAL A 44 3.68 -10.39 8.81
CA VAL A 44 2.87 -11.35 8.06
C VAL A 44 3.65 -11.78 6.82
N SER A 45 3.90 -13.07 6.68
CA SER A 45 4.58 -13.66 5.51
C SER A 45 3.60 -13.99 4.38
N ASN A 46 4.11 -14.13 3.16
CA ASN A 46 3.37 -14.60 1.97
C ASN A 46 2.23 -13.66 1.53
N ILE A 47 2.40 -12.36 1.75
CA ILE A 47 1.50 -11.31 1.25
C ILE A 47 1.83 -11.01 -0.21
N ALA A 48 0.87 -11.07 -1.12
CA ALA A 48 1.18 -10.99 -2.55
C ALA A 48 1.50 -9.56 -3.02
N LYS A 49 0.91 -8.55 -2.36
CA LYS A 49 0.90 -7.16 -2.82
C LYS A 49 1.02 -6.15 -1.67
N PRO A 50 1.63 -4.98 -1.89
CA PRO A 50 1.65 -3.90 -0.89
C PRO A 50 0.26 -3.44 -0.45
N SER A 51 -0.76 -3.57 -1.31
CA SER A 51 -2.16 -3.24 -0.97
C SER A 51 -2.73 -4.07 0.18
N GLU A 52 -2.27 -5.31 0.31
CA GLU A 52 -2.66 -6.19 1.41
C GLU A 52 -1.98 -5.75 2.73
N CYS A 53 -0.73 -5.26 2.67
CA CYS A 53 -0.09 -4.61 3.82
C CYS A 53 -0.83 -3.36 4.28
N GLN A 54 -1.22 -2.50 3.33
CA GLN A 54 -2.01 -1.32 3.63
C GLN A 54 -3.32 -1.70 4.30
N ALA A 55 -4.05 -2.68 3.75
CA ALA A 55 -5.30 -3.16 4.32
C ALA A 55 -5.12 -3.76 5.73
N ALA A 56 -4.06 -4.53 5.96
CA ALA A 56 -3.76 -5.06 7.30
C ALA A 56 -3.49 -3.92 8.31
N CYS A 57 -2.74 -2.91 7.90
CA CYS A 57 -2.45 -1.74 8.73
C CYS A 57 -3.70 -0.89 9.00
N ASP A 58 -4.54 -0.64 8.00
CA ASP A 58 -5.77 0.17 8.15
C ASP A 58 -6.81 -0.49 9.08
N ASN A 59 -6.80 -1.83 9.14
CA ASN A 59 -7.66 -2.61 10.04
C ASN A 59 -7.11 -2.74 11.48
N ASP A 60 -5.89 -2.27 11.74
CA ASP A 60 -5.25 -2.34 13.06
C ASP A 60 -4.96 -0.94 13.62
N ARG A 61 -5.63 -0.59 14.73
CA ARG A 61 -5.49 0.73 15.38
C ARG A 61 -4.10 1.00 15.93
N VAL A 62 -3.31 -0.04 16.22
CA VAL A 62 -1.92 0.10 16.67
C VAL A 62 -1.04 0.54 15.51
N CYS A 63 -1.36 0.12 14.28
CA CYS A 63 -0.57 0.42 13.10
C CYS A 63 -0.55 1.93 12.80
N LYS A 64 0.63 2.42 12.43
CA LYS A 64 0.88 3.80 11.98
C LYS A 64 1.55 3.83 10.61
N SER A 65 2.36 2.83 10.29
CA SER A 65 2.96 2.61 8.98
C SER A 65 3.22 1.12 8.74
N TRP A 66 3.63 0.78 7.53
CA TRP A 66 4.02 -0.59 7.17
C TRP A 66 5.21 -0.58 6.20
N SER A 67 5.98 -1.66 6.22
CA SER A 67 6.99 -1.98 5.20
C SER A 67 6.63 -3.31 4.53
N PHE A 68 6.53 -3.32 3.22
CA PHE A 68 6.43 -4.50 2.38
C PHE A 68 7.80 -4.82 1.80
N VAL A 69 8.32 -6.01 2.06
CA VAL A 69 9.65 -6.42 1.65
C VAL A 69 9.54 -7.69 0.82
N MET A 70 10.17 -7.70 -0.34
CA MET A 70 10.39 -8.92 -1.12
C MET A 70 11.80 -9.43 -0.84
N HIS A 71 11.92 -10.65 -0.31
CA HIS A 71 13.19 -11.34 -0.09
C HIS A 71 13.17 -12.69 -0.80
N ASP A 72 13.98 -12.83 -1.85
CA ASP A 72 13.95 -13.96 -2.78
C ASP A 72 12.55 -14.22 -3.37
N GLN A 73 11.91 -15.31 -2.97
CA GLN A 73 10.57 -15.74 -3.38
C GLN A 73 9.53 -15.55 -2.28
N THR A 74 9.91 -14.97 -1.15
CA THR A 74 9.03 -14.75 0.00
C THR A 74 8.84 -13.26 0.25
N SER A 75 7.61 -12.87 0.49
CA SER A 75 7.26 -11.51 0.88
C SER A 75 6.96 -11.43 2.36
N TYR A 76 7.30 -10.28 2.94
CA TYR A 76 6.99 -9.95 4.31
C TYR A 76 6.30 -8.60 4.39
N CYS A 77 5.26 -8.56 5.19
CA CYS A 77 4.61 -7.35 5.63
C CYS A 77 4.98 -7.08 7.07
N TYR A 78 5.60 -5.94 7.33
CA TYR A 78 5.93 -5.50 8.67
C TYR A 78 4.98 -4.39 9.09
N LEU A 79 4.17 -4.63 10.12
CA LEU A 79 3.27 -3.64 10.70
C LEU A 79 3.98 -2.88 11.81
N LYS A 80 3.93 -1.55 11.73
CA LYS A 80 4.72 -0.67 12.60
C LYS A 80 3.83 0.24 13.41
N SER A 81 4.19 0.39 14.68
CA SER A 81 3.49 1.24 15.66
C SER A 81 3.93 2.71 15.59
N GLY A 82 4.87 3.04 14.72
CA GLY A 82 5.40 4.37 14.49
C GLY A 82 5.92 4.54 13.06
N ALA A 83 6.09 5.78 12.62
CA ALA A 83 6.58 6.13 11.29
C ALA A 83 7.81 7.05 11.39
N PRO A 84 8.99 6.49 11.75
CA PRO A 84 10.25 7.24 11.72
C PRO A 84 10.64 7.64 10.28
N LEU A 85 11.74 8.38 10.16
CA LEU A 85 12.21 8.85 8.85
C LEU A 85 12.55 7.68 7.93
N PRO A 86 12.07 7.69 6.68
CA PRO A 86 12.38 6.64 5.72
C PRO A 86 13.83 6.74 5.26
N VAL A 87 14.46 5.59 5.02
CA VAL A 87 15.81 5.43 4.48
C VAL A 87 15.78 4.72 3.14
N LYS A 88 16.65 5.08 2.21
CA LYS A 88 16.74 4.40 0.92
C LYS A 88 17.29 2.98 1.11
N THR A 89 16.68 2.02 0.43
CA THR A 89 17.12 0.62 0.39
C THR A 89 16.74 -0.01 -0.97
N THR A 90 16.96 -1.30 -1.14
CA THR A 90 16.47 -2.07 -2.30
C THR A 90 15.34 -3.00 -1.88
N GLN A 91 14.36 -3.23 -2.76
CA GLN A 91 13.32 -4.27 -2.59
C GLN A 91 12.36 -4.09 -1.39
N CYS A 92 12.28 -2.87 -0.84
CA CYS A 92 11.26 -2.50 0.16
C CYS A 92 10.31 -1.44 -0.40
N MET A 93 9.05 -1.52 0.00
CA MET A 93 8.01 -0.55 -0.28
C MET A 93 7.38 -0.12 1.04
N VAL A 94 7.18 1.17 1.26
CA VAL A 94 6.61 1.69 2.50
C VAL A 94 5.41 2.56 2.24
N LYS A 95 4.49 2.63 3.20
CA LYS A 95 3.41 3.62 3.19
C LYS A 95 4.00 5.00 2.90
N ASP A 96 3.39 5.74 1.98
CA ASP A 96 3.77 7.13 1.78
C ASP A 96 3.60 7.89 3.09
N VAL A 97 4.70 8.44 3.58
CA VAL A 97 4.73 9.26 4.79
C VAL A 97 4.82 10.69 4.29
N ASP A 98 3.79 11.51 4.56
CA ASP A 98 3.84 12.94 4.26
C ASP A 98 5.14 13.54 4.82
N PHE A 99 6.11 13.77 3.94
CA PHE A 99 7.44 14.31 4.26
C PHE A 99 7.39 15.73 4.82
N ALA A 100 6.18 16.30 4.98
CA ALA A 100 5.93 17.58 5.62
C ALA A 100 6.44 17.66 7.08
N ARG A 101 6.76 16.52 7.72
CA ARG A 101 7.61 16.50 8.92
C ARG A 101 9.09 16.46 8.53
N LYS A 102 9.60 17.52 7.89
CA LYS A 102 11.05 17.70 7.82
C LYS A 102 11.60 17.77 9.26
N PRO A 103 12.64 17.00 9.62
CA PRO A 103 13.36 17.26 10.85
C PRO A 103 13.87 18.72 10.79
N LYS A 104 13.67 19.46 11.88
CA LYS A 104 14.27 20.78 12.07
C LYS A 104 15.78 20.68 12.15
#